data_AF-A0A1M5B149-F1
#
_entry.id   AF-A0A1M5B149-F1
#
_cell.length_a   1.000
_cell.length_b   1.000
_cell.length_c   1.000
_cell.angle_alpha   90.00
_cell.angle_beta   90.00
_cell.angle_gamma   90.00
#
_symmetry.space_group_name_H-M   'P 1'
#
loop_
_entity.id
_entity.type
_entity.pdbx_description
1 polymer ?
#
loop_
_entity_poly.entity_id
_entity_poly.type
_entity_poly.pdbx_seq_one_letter_code
_entity_poly.pdbx_strand_id
1 'polypeptide(L)' 'MIEINLYEQIRYLYAVEKLSKREIARRLGVSRNTVKRYCEGENVPWERKRRQGKCPVTDPIRETVKEWLESDKEWK' A
#
# COMPACT_ATOMS: atom_id res chain seq x y z
N MET A 1 4.78 -9.80 6.37
CA MET A 1 4.27 -8.54 6.95
C MET A 1 5.48 -7.69 7.22
N ILE A 2 5.59 -6.48 6.65
CA ILE A 2 6.73 -5.63 6.95
C ILE A 2 6.36 -4.93 8.25
N GLU A 3 7.14 -5.18 9.30
CA GLU A 3 6.95 -4.57 10.60
C GLU A 3 6.92 -3.05 10.43
N ILE A 4 5.89 -2.40 10.95
CA ILE A 4 5.70 -0.94 10.96
C ILE A 4 6.99 -0.22 11.42
N ASN A 5 7.73 -0.88 12.31
CA ASN A 5 9.05 -0.51 12.80
C ASN A 5 10.09 -0.23 11.68
N LEU A 6 10.16 -1.08 10.64
CA LEU A 6 11.15 -0.91 9.57
C LEU A 6 10.87 0.35 8.72
N TYR A 7 9.60 0.65 8.46
CA TYR A 7 9.20 1.85 7.72
C TYR A 7 9.56 3.12 8.50
N GLU A 8 9.25 3.13 9.80
CA GLU A 8 9.56 4.26 10.69
C GLU A 8 11.08 4.50 10.78
N GLN A 9 11.86 3.44 10.97
CA GLN A 9 13.33 3.54 10.98
C GLN A 9 13.88 4.12 9.69
N ILE A 10 13.43 3.63 8.53
CA ILE A 10 13.87 4.16 7.23
C ILE A 10 13.52 5.64 7.09
N ARG A 11 12.32 6.04 7.49
CA ARG A 11 11.87 7.43 7.41
C ARG A 11 12.64 8.33 8.37
N TYR A 12 12.92 7.88 9.58
CA TYR A 12 13.73 8.61 10.56
C TYR A 12 15.16 8.84 10.05
N LEU A 13 15.85 7.77 9.64
CA LEU A 13 17.23 7.85 9.14
C LEU A 13 17.35 8.76 7.89
N TYR A 14 16.32 8.78 7.05
CA TYR A 14 16.31 9.64 5.87
C TYR A 14 15.93 11.10 6.18
N ALA A 15 14.86 11.32 6.95
CA ALA A 15 14.30 12.65 7.17
C ALA A 15 15.04 13.43 8.26
N VAL A 16 15.45 12.75 9.34
CA VAL A 16 16.11 13.33 10.51
C VAL A 16 17.62 13.24 10.37
N GLU A 17 18.18 12.04 10.20
CA GLU A 17 19.65 11.86 10.11
C GLU A 17 20.24 12.23 8.74
N LYS A 18 19.41 12.54 7.74
CA LYS A 18 19.82 12.91 6.36
C LYS A 18 20.77 11.91 5.69
N LEU A 19 20.70 10.63 6.08
CA LEU A 19 21.54 9.59 5.50
C LEU A 19 21.13 9.29 4.06
N SER A 20 22.12 8.85 3.26
CA SER A 20 21.84 8.43 1.89
C SER A 20 21.02 7.13 1.86
N LYS A 21 20.17 6.96 0.84
CA LYS A 21 19.37 5.73 0.66
C LYS A 21 20.23 4.45 0.63
N ARG A 22 21.49 4.54 0.16
CA ARG A 22 22.47 3.44 0.15
C ARG A 22 23.02 3.12 1.54
N GLU A 23 23.29 4.16 2.34
CA GLU A 23 23.71 4.02 3.73
C GLU A 23 22.66 3.27 4.54
N ILE A 24 21.41 3.72 4.43
CA ILE A 24 20.25 3.16 5.13
C ILE A 24 20.06 1.69 4.75
N ALA A 25 20.17 1.36 3.46
CA ALA A 25 20.07 -0.01 2.97
C ALA A 25 21.13 -0.94 3.58
N ARG A 26 22.39 -0.48 3.67
CA ARG A 26 23.49 -1.23 4.30
C ARG A 26 23.26 -1.40 5.80
N ARG A 27 22.85 -0.34 6.49
CA ARG A 27 22.67 -0.33 7.95
C ARG A 27 21.51 -1.22 8.41
N LEU A 28 20.42 -1.26 7.65
CA LEU A 28 19.22 -2.05 7.98
C LEU A 28 19.18 -3.42 7.28
N GLY A 29 20.13 -3.74 6.40
CA GLY A 29 20.14 -5.02 5.68
C GLY A 29 18.98 -5.19 4.69
N VAL A 30 18.42 -4.08 4.19
CA VAL A 30 17.27 -4.09 3.26
C VAL A 30 17.67 -3.64 1.87
N SER A 31 16.91 -4.07 0.86
CA SER A 31 17.17 -3.64 -0.51
C SER A 31 17.07 -2.11 -0.64
N ARG A 32 17.96 -1.51 -1.44
CA ARG A 32 17.88 -0.08 -1.80
C ARG A 32 16.50 0.28 -2.37
N ASN A 33 15.86 -0.62 -3.10
CA ASN A 33 14.53 -0.41 -3.66
C ASN A 33 13.47 -0.28 -2.57
N THR A 34 13.55 -1.05 -1.49
CA THR A 34 12.67 -0.91 -0.32
C THR A 34 12.82 0.46 0.32
N VAL A 35 14.06 0.87 0.57
CA VAL A 35 14.36 2.21 1.13
C VAL A 35 13.80 3.30 0.22
N LYS A 36 14.06 3.20 -1.09
CA LYS A 36 13.55 4.16 -2.09
C LYS A 36 12.02 4.29 -2.03
N ARG A 37 11.29 3.16 -2.09
CA ARG A 37 9.82 3.13 -2.05
C ARG A 37 9.26 3.77 -0.78
N TYR A 38 9.91 3.54 0.35
CA TYR A 38 9.45 4.08 1.64
C TYR A 38 9.77 5.56 1.81
N CYS A 39 10.92 6.02 1.29
CA CYS A 39 11.24 7.45 1.25
C CYS A 39 10.30 8.23 0.32
N GLU A 40 9.92 7.65 -0.82
CA GLU A 40 9.09 8.31 -1.86
C GLU A 40 7.58 8.19 -1.61
N GLY A 41 7.16 7.41 -0.61
CA GLY A 41 5.75 7.27 -0.21
C GLY A 41 4.91 6.39 -1.14
N GLU A 42 5.51 5.72 -2.12
CA GLU A 42 4.79 4.90 -3.11
C GLU A 42 4.04 3.71 -2.52
N ASN A 43 4.55 3.12 -1.42
CA ASN A 43 3.94 1.96 -0.78
C ASN A 43 4.22 1.98 0.71
N VAL A 44 3.29 2.52 1.48
CA VAL A 44 3.31 2.39 2.93
C VAL A 44 2.86 0.97 3.33
N PRO A 45 3.42 0.37 4.39
CA PRO A 45 3.09 -1.02 4.78
C PRO A 45 1.60 -1.30 4.99
N TRP A 46 0.82 -0.29 5.35
CA TRP A 46 -0.62 -0.38 5.58
C TRP A 46 -1.47 -0.23 4.33
N GLU A 47 -0.91 0.21 3.20
CA GLU A 47 -1.67 0.42 1.97
C GLU A 47 -1.45 -0.75 1.01
N ARG A 48 -2.44 -1.64 0.94
CA ARG A 48 -2.43 -2.72 -0.04
C ARG A 48 -2.72 -2.15 -1.43
N LYS A 49 -1.81 -2.41 -2.38
CA LYS A 49 -2.06 -2.12 -3.80
C LYS A 49 -3.35 -2.82 -4.23
N ARG A 50 -4.32 -2.04 -4.73
CA ARG A 50 -5.55 -2.59 -5.30
C ARG A 50 -5.18 -3.53 -6.44
N ARG A 51 -5.77 -4.72 -6.45
CA ARG A 51 -5.64 -5.64 -7.59
C ARG A 51 -6.30 -4.95 -8.79
N GLN A 52 -5.49 -4.53 -9.76
CA GLN A 52 -5.98 -4.07 -11.05
C GLN A 52 -6.07 -5.28 -11.96
N GLY A 53 -7.18 -6.00 -11.88
CA GLY A 53 -7.48 -7.14 -12.74
C GLY A 53 -8.98 -7.26 -12.87
N LYS A 54 -9.45 -7.71 -14.04
CA LYS A 54 -10.84 -8.11 -14.22
C LYS A 54 -11.14 -9.23 -13.22
N CYS A 55 -12.30 -9.19 -12.59
CA CYS A 55 -12.85 -10.25 -11.78
C CYS A 55 -13.86 -11.00 -12.66
N PRO A 56 -13.46 -12.05 -13.41
CA PRO A 56 -14.29 -12.62 -14.48
C PRO A 56 -15.65 -13.12 -13.99
N VAL A 57 -15.73 -13.53 -12.73
CA VAL A 57 -16.94 -14.04 -12.09
C VAL A 57 -17.81 -12.91 -11.51
N THR A 58 -17.19 -11.90 -10.90
CA THR A 58 -17.92 -10.87 -10.15
C THR A 58 -18.26 -9.65 -11.00
N ASP A 59 -17.45 -9.33 -12.01
CA ASP A 59 -17.69 -8.18 -12.89
C ASP A 59 -19.02 -8.28 -13.66
N PRO A 60 -19.43 -9.43 -14.23
CA PRO A 60 -20.68 -9.53 -14.97
C PRO A 60 -21.95 -9.29 -14.13
N ILE A 61 -21.93 -9.65 -12.85
CA ILE A 61 -23.08 -9.53 -11.94
C ILE A 61 -23.05 -8.26 -11.09
N ARG A 62 -22.01 -7.42 -11.26
CA ARG A 62 -21.76 -6.27 -10.39
C ARG A 62 -22.86 -5.22 -10.48
N GLU A 63 -23.37 -4.96 -11.68
CA GLU A 63 -24.46 -4.00 -11.91
C GLU A 63 -25.76 -4.50 -11.25
N THR A 64 -26.09 -5.79 -11.44
CA THR A 64 -27.28 -6.42 -10.85
C THR A 64 -27.28 -6.35 -9.32
N VAL A 65 -26.14 -6.62 -8.69
CA VAL A 65 -26.02 -6.52 -7.22
C VAL A 65 -26.19 -5.07 -6.74
N LYS A 66 -25.72 -4.07 -7.50
CA LYS A 66 -25.93 -2.66 -7.14
C LYS A 66 -27.40 -2.28 -7.21
N GLU A 67 -28.10 -2.66 -8.29
CA GLU A 67 -29.53 -2.40 -8.46
C GLU A 67 -30.34 -2.94 -7.28
N TRP A 68 -30.09 -4.18 -6.88
CA TRP A 68 -30.76 -4.77 -5.70
C TRP A 68 -30.49 -3.99 -4.41
N LEU A 69 -29.24 -3.57 -4.18
CA LEU A 69 -28.86 -2.78 -3.00
C LEU A 69 -29.48 -1.37 -3.00
N GLU A 70 -29.76 -0.81 -4.18
CA GLU A 70 -30.40 0.49 -4.32
C GLU A 70 -31.91 0.39 -4.06
N SER A 71 -32.56 -0.61 -4.66
CA SER A 71 -33.98 -0.90 -4.42
C SER A 71 -34.28 -1.22 -2.94
N ASP A 72 -33.37 -1.92 -2.25
CA ASP A 72 -33.51 -2.23 -0.82
C ASP A 72 -33.36 -0.98 0.07
N LYS A 73 -32.59 0.02 -0.36
CA LYS A 73 -32.47 1.31 0.35
C LYS A 73 -33.70 2.20 0.18
N GLU A 74 -34.36 2.11 -0.97
CA GLU A 74 -35.60 2.85 -1.26
C GLU A 74 -36.83 2.24 -0.56
N TRP A 75 -36.72 1.01 -0.03
CA TRP A 75 -37.75 0.36 0.79
C TRP A 75 -37.87 0.95 2.22
N LYS A 76 -37.39 2.18 2.45
CA LYS A 76 -37.45 2.86 3.75
C LYS A 76 -38.62 3.83 3.81
#